data_AF-A0A3B9JP46-F1
#
_entry.id   AF-A0A3B9JP46-F1
#
_cell.length_a   1.000
_cell.length_b   1.000
_cell.length_c   1.000
_cell.angle_alpha   90.00
_cell.angle_beta   90.00
_cell.angle_gamma   90.00
#
_symmetry.space_group_name_H-M   'P 1'
#
loop_
_entity.id
_entity.type
_entity.pdbx_description
1 polymer ?
#
loop_
_entity_poly.entity_id
_entity_poly.type
_entity_poly.pdbx_seq_one_letter_code
_entity_poly.pdbx_strand_id
1 'polypeptide(L)' 'AGELIAEATLAIEMGCDTSDIAPTIHAHPTLSETTAFATEMAEGTITDLLPPKKK' A
#
# COMPACT_ATOMS: atom_id res chain seq x y z
N ALA A 1 -12.85 7.11 0.03
CA ALA A 1 -12.66 5.72 -0.42
C ALA A 1 -12.91 5.56 -1.92
N GLY A 2 -13.96 6.16 -2.51
CA GLY A 2 -14.26 6.01 -3.94
C GLY A 2 -13.13 6.42 -4.89
N GLU A 3 -12.29 7.39 -4.53
CA GLU A 3 -11.14 7.81 -5.35
C GLU A 3 -9.92 6.88 -5.18
N LEU A 4 -9.80 6.17 -4.06
CA LEU A 4 -8.69 5.26 -3.77
C LEU A 4 -8.85 3.89 -4.44
N ILE A 5 -10.09 3.51 -4.76
CA ILE A 5 -10.38 2.21 -5.39
C ILE A 5 -9.79 2.10 -6.81
N ALA A 6 -9.57 3.23 -7.48
CA ALA A 6 -9.03 3.27 -8.84
C ALA A 6 -7.61 2.69 -8.90
N GLU A 7 -6.79 2.99 -7.90
CA GLU A 7 -5.42 2.46 -7.79
C GLU A 7 -5.42 0.96 -7.52
N ALA A 8 -6.21 0.52 -6.52
CA ALA A 8 -6.31 -0.90 -6.18
C ALA A 8 -6.89 -1.75 -7.32
N THR A 9 -7.89 -1.23 -8.05
CA THR A 9 -8.45 -1.92 -9.21
C THR A 9 -7.47 -2.00 -10.37
N LEU A 10 -6.73 -0.93 -10.66
CA LEU A 10 -5.68 -0.97 -11.66
C LEU A 10 -4.57 -1.96 -11.29
N ALA A 11 -4.14 -1.97 -10.02
CA ALA A 11 -3.14 -2.92 -9.54
C ALA A 11 -3.60 -4.38 -9.71
N ILE A 12 -4.88 -4.68 -9.45
CA ILE A 12 -5.46 -6.01 -9.68
C ILE A 12 -5.45 -6.37 -11.17
N GLU A 13 -5.89 -5.47 -12.05
CA GLU A 13 -5.90 -5.71 -13.50
C GLU A 13 -4.50 -5.92 -14.09
N MET A 14 -3.51 -5.24 -13.53
CA MET A 14 -2.09 -5.40 -13.90
C MET A 14 -1.44 -6.64 -13.27
N GLY A 15 -2.13 -7.32 -12.35
CA GLY A 15 -1.60 -8.48 -11.62
C GLY A 15 -0.46 -8.13 -10.66
N CYS A 16 -0.46 -6.89 -10.13
CA CYS A 16 0.56 -6.42 -9.21
C CYS A 16 0.53 -7.16 -7.88
N ASP A 17 1.70 -7.36 -7.29
CA ASP A 17 1.85 -7.82 -5.92
C ASP A 17 2.27 -6.69 -4.97
N THR A 18 2.47 -7.02 -3.69
CA THR A 18 2.88 -6.05 -2.67
C THR A 18 4.25 -5.45 -2.95
N SER A 19 5.12 -6.17 -3.66
CA SER A 19 6.46 -5.71 -4.03
C SER A 19 6.46 -4.73 -5.21
N ASP A 20 5.35 -4.61 -5.94
CA ASP A 20 5.15 -3.57 -6.95
C ASP A 20 4.64 -2.25 -6.34
N ILE A 21 3.70 -2.34 -5.40
CA ILE A 21 2.99 -1.17 -4.85
C ILE A 21 3.79 -0.53 -3.70
N ALA A 22 4.41 -1.32 -2.82
CA ALA A 22 5.17 -0.81 -1.67
C ALA A 22 6.31 0.16 -2.08
N PRO A 23 7.14 -0.13 -3.09
CA PRO A 23 8.18 0.81 -3.52
C PRO A 23 7.65 1.95 -4.41
N THR A 24 6.36 1.97 -4.76
CA THR A 24 5.77 3.08 -5.51
C THR A 24 5.62 4.30 -4.61
N ILE A 25 6.31 5.40 -4.96
CA ILE A 25 6.35 6.61 -4.13
C ILE A 25 5.00 7.34 -4.22
N HIS A 26 4.25 7.27 -3.13
CA HIS A 26 3.01 8.03 -2.97
C HIS A 26 3.30 9.44 -2.48
N ALA A 27 2.49 10.40 -2.92
CA ALA A 27 2.62 11.79 -2.47
C ALA A 27 2.27 11.91 -0.99
N HIS A 28 3.09 12.65 -0.24
CA HIS A 28 2.87 12.96 1.18
C HIS A 28 2.58 14.46 1.37
N PRO A 29 1.60 14.86 2.21
CA PRO A 29 0.63 14.04 2.93
C PRO A 29 -0.68 13.85 2.13
N THR A 30 -1.15 12.61 1.96
CA THR A 30 -2.39 12.31 1.23
C THR A 30 -3.18 11.16 1.87
N LEU A 31 -4.39 10.89 1.34
CA LEU A 31 -5.09 9.65 1.67
C LEU A 31 -4.64 8.49 0.77
N SER A 32 -4.12 8.76 -0.43
CA SER A 32 -3.65 7.72 -1.35
C SER A 32 -2.43 6.96 -0.84
N GLU A 33 -1.54 7.61 -0.08
CA GLU A 33 -0.39 6.93 0.54
C GLU A 33 -0.79 5.77 1.48
N THR A 34 -2.05 5.70 1.90
CA THR A 34 -2.56 4.55 2.68
C THR A 34 -2.56 3.24 1.90
N THR A 35 -2.63 3.26 0.56
CA THR A 35 -2.47 2.06 -0.28
C THR A 35 -1.06 1.50 -0.14
N ALA A 36 -0.02 2.35 -0.26
CA ALA A 36 1.37 1.97 0.00
C ALA A 36 1.56 1.45 1.43
N PHE A 37 1.03 2.13 2.45
CA PHE A 37 1.17 1.67 3.83
C PHE A 37 0.59 0.26 4.05
N ALA A 38 -0.53 -0.06 3.41
CA ALA A 38 -1.11 -1.40 3.49
C ALA A 38 -0.18 -2.46 2.87
N THR A 39 0.46 -2.13 1.74
CA THR A 39 1.41 -3.04 1.07
C THR A 39 2.73 -3.19 1.82
N GLU A 40 3.29 -2.09 2.35
CA GLU A 40 4.47 -2.12 3.22
C GLU A 40 4.20 -2.90 4.52
N MET A 41 2.97 -2.85 5.04
CA MET A 41 2.59 -3.66 6.20
C MET A 41 2.58 -5.15 5.87
N ALA A 42 2.15 -5.53 4.65
CA ALA A 42 2.19 -6.91 4.20
C ALA A 42 3.63 -7.41 3.92
N GLU A 43 4.48 -6.55 3.36
CA GLU A 43 5.92 -6.82 3.17
C GLU A 43 6.72 -6.80 4.50
N GLY A 44 6.15 -6.23 5.55
CA GLY A 44 6.82 -6.06 6.84
C GLY A 44 7.89 -4.97 6.84
N THR A 45 7.82 -4.04 5.89
CA THR A 45 8.72 -2.89 5.75
C THR A 45 8.13 -1.59 6.32
N ILE A 46 6.84 -1.59 6.70
CA ILE A 46 6.15 -0.40 7.22
C ILE A 46 6.87 0.21 8.43
N THR A 47 7.10 1.52 8.37
CA THR A 47 7.70 2.30 9.46
C THR A 47 6.70 3.18 10.19
N ASP A 48 5.61 3.54 9.53
CA ASP A 48 4.62 4.50 10.01
C ASP A 48 3.56 3.87 10.93
N LEU A 49 3.50 2.53 10.98
CA LEU A 49 2.59 1.76 11.83
C LEU A 49 3.34 0.70 12.61
N LEU A 50 2.80 0.31 13.77
CA LEU A 50 3.35 -0.80 14.53
C LEU A 50 3.12 -2.11 13.77
N PRO A 51 4.17 -2.89 13.45
CA PRO A 51 4.00 -4.17 12.78
C PRO A 51 3.14 -5.11 13.63
N PRO A 52 2.31 -5.96 12.99
CA PRO A 52 1.47 -6.91 13.71
C PRO A 52 2.34 -7.83 14.57
N LYS A 53 1.91 -8.09 15.81
CA LYS A 53 2.62 -9.01 16.71
C LYS A 53 2.72 -10.38 16.01
N LYS A 54 3.95 -10.86 15.83
CA LYS A 54 4.20 -12.25 15.41
C LYS A 54 3.47 -13.17 16.40
N LYS A 55 2.63 -14.08 15.88
CA LYS A 55 2.05 -15.16 16.68
C LYS A 55 3.16 -16.10 17.15
#